data_AF-A0A439V0R9-F1
#
_entry.id   AF-A0A439V0R9-F1
#
_cell.length_a   1.000
_cell.length_b   1.000
_cell.length_c   1.000
_cell.angle_alpha   90.00
_cell.angle_beta   90.00
_cell.angle_gamma   90.00
#
_symmetry.space_group_name_H-M   'P 1'
#
loop_
_entity.id
_entity.type
_entity.pdbx_description
1 polymer ?
#
loop_
_entity_poly.entity_id
_entity_poly.type
_entity_poly.pdbx_seq_one_letter_code
_entity_poly.pdbx_strand_id
1 'polypeptide(L)' 'MAKNETASAPRHSPSHGVFVVDGEGEKAFWTRVGAAWAHQDGQGFNVALTAVPLSGRLVLRVRNEKEEQ' A
#
# COMPACT_ATOMS: atom_id res chain seq x y z
N MET A 1 20.77 -17.43 0.46
CA MET A 1 19.37 -17.01 0.73
C MET A 1 19.29 -15.51 0.47
N ALA A 2 18.65 -15.10 -0.61
CA ALA A 2 18.71 -13.74 -1.13
C ALA A 2 17.79 -12.81 -0.33
N LYS A 3 18.39 -11.80 0.34
CA LYS A 3 17.67 -10.65 0.87
C LYS A 3 17.38 -9.70 -0.29
N ASN A 4 16.12 -9.59 -0.69
CA ASN A 4 15.70 -8.62 -1.70
C ASN A 4 15.32 -7.30 -1.01
N GLU A 5 16.34 -6.56 -0.56
CA GLU A 5 16.21 -5.16 -0.14
C GLU A 5 16.40 -4.28 -1.37
N THR A 6 15.33 -4.07 -2.14
CA THR A 6 15.30 -3.00 -3.15
C THR A 6 14.85 -1.71 -2.46
N ALA A 7 15.76 -1.06 -1.74
CA ALA A 7 15.57 0.31 -1.27
C ALA A 7 15.89 1.27 -2.44
N SER A 8 14.87 1.65 -3.22
CA SER A 8 15.01 2.51 -4.40
C SER A 8 14.73 3.99 -4.08
N ALA A 9 15.82 4.75 -3.86
CA ALA A 9 15.92 6.22 -3.88
C ALA A 9 15.02 7.04 -2.91
N PRO A 10 15.44 8.23 -2.43
CA PRO A 10 14.58 9.12 -1.65
C PRO A 10 13.59 9.79 -2.60
N ARG A 11 12.57 9.04 -3.04
CA ARG A 11 11.48 9.57 -3.84
C ARG A 11 10.33 9.82 -2.89
N HIS A 12 9.81 11.05 -2.87
CA HIS A 12 8.52 11.39 -2.25
C HIS A 12 7.33 10.60 -2.85
N SER A 13 7.58 9.59 -3.68
CA SER A 13 6.59 8.65 -4.20
C SER A 13 6.17 7.64 -3.14
N PRO A 14 4.88 7.26 -3.08
CA PRO A 14 4.40 6.27 -2.13
C PRO A 14 4.98 4.90 -2.41
N SER A 15 5.45 4.22 -1.35
CA SER A 15 5.96 2.85 -1.45
C SER A 15 4.83 1.81 -1.52
N HIS A 16 3.65 2.13 -0.97
CA HIS A 16 2.51 1.23 -0.91
C HIS A 16 1.21 1.89 -1.40
N GLY A 17 0.35 1.11 -2.04
CA GLY A 17 -1.06 1.44 -2.23
C GLY A 17 -1.88 1.00 -1.01
N VAL A 18 -2.88 1.80 -0.64
CA VAL A 18 -3.79 1.49 0.47
C VAL A 18 -5.15 1.10 -0.09
N PHE A 19 -5.62 -0.07 0.31
CA PHE A 19 -6.85 -0.67 -0.17
C PHE A 19 -7.79 -0.99 0.98
N VAL A 20 -9.08 -0.85 0.74
CA VAL A 20 -10.11 -1.47 1.56
C VAL A 20 -10.47 -2.78 0.91
N VAL A 21 -10.43 -3.84 1.71
CA VAL A 21 -10.83 -5.18 1.30
C VAL A 21 -12.14 -5.51 2.00
N ASP A 22 -13.18 -5.75 1.20
CA ASP A 22 -14.48 -6.24 1.65
C ASP A 22 -14.70 -7.68 1.14
N GLY A 23 -15.29 -8.53 1.97
CA GLY A 23 -15.41 -9.97 1.73
C GLY A 23 -14.13 -10.78 1.96
N GLU A 24 -14.18 -12.06 1.57
CA GLU A 24 -13.11 -13.04 1.79
C GLU A 24 -12.85 -13.89 0.54
N GLY A 25 -11.63 -14.43 0.45
CA GLY A 25 -11.21 -15.30 -0.65
C GLY A 25 -11.13 -14.59 -2.00
N GLU A 26 -11.36 -15.34 -3.07
CA GLU A 26 -11.22 -14.86 -4.46
C GLU A 26 -12.28 -13.82 -4.88
N LYS A 27 -13.37 -13.71 -4.11
CA LYS A 27 -14.45 -12.75 -4.37
C LYS A 27 -14.29 -11.45 -3.59
N ALA A 28 -13.18 -11.27 -2.89
CA ALA A 28 -12.95 -10.06 -2.12
C ALA A 28 -12.86 -8.83 -3.06
N PHE A 29 -13.52 -7.76 -2.68
CA PHE A 29 -13.49 -6.50 -3.40
C PHE A 29 -12.34 -5.63 -2.88
N TRP A 30 -11.45 -5.25 -3.79
CA TRP A 30 -10.28 -4.41 -3.47
C TRP A 30 -10.51 -3.01 -4.00
N THR A 31 -10.80 -2.08 -3.10
CA THR A 31 -11.00 -0.66 -3.46
C THR A 31 -9.80 0.14 -3.02
N ARG A 32 -9.12 0.81 -3.95
CA ARG A 32 -8.01 1.71 -3.60
C ARG A 32 -8.55 2.97 -2.96
N VAL A 33 -8.10 3.27 -1.74
CA VAL A 33 -8.54 4.45 -0.97
C VAL A 33 -7.42 5.40 -0.61
N GLY A 34 -6.17 5.06 -0.95
CA GLY A 34 -5.05 5.93 -0.63
C GLY A 34 -3.68 5.38 -1.02
N ALA A 35 -2.68 5.97 -0.39
CA ALA A 35 -1.27 5.63 -0.57
C ALA A 35 -0.52 5.74 0.76
N ALA A 36 0.58 5.00 0.88
CA ALA A 36 1.41 5.01 2.07
C ALA A 36 2.91 5.11 1.72
N TRP A 37 3.64 5.76 2.63
CA TRP A 37 5.08 6.00 2.54
C TRP A 37 5.75 5.39 3.76
N ALA A 38 6.76 4.54 3.53
CA ALA A 38 7.54 3.98 4.62
C ALA A 38 8.33 5.10 5.31
N HIS A 39 8.41 5.04 6.64
CA HIS A 39 9.27 5.90 7.43
C HIS A 39 10.74 5.58 7.15
N GLN A 40 11.63 6.54 7.42
CA GLN A 40 13.07 6.35 7.21
C GLN A 40 13.67 5.27 8.10
N ASP A 41 13.09 5.03 9.27
CA ASP A 41 13.50 3.99 10.20
C ASP A 41 12.99 2.59 9.79
N GLY A 42 12.11 2.50 8.78
CA GLY A 42 11.48 1.27 8.33
C GLY A 42 10.48 0.66 9.32
N GLN A 43 10.15 1.35 10.43
CA GLN A 43 9.29 0.82 11.50
C GLN A 43 7.86 1.36 11.42
N GLY A 44 7.55 2.17 10.42
CA GLY A 44 6.25 2.81 10.29
C GLY A 44 5.89 3.21 8.87
N PHE A 45 4.64 3.64 8.72
CA PHE A 45 4.12 4.19 7.49
C PHE A 45 3.35 5.48 7.77
N ASN A 46 3.56 6.49 6.93
CA ASN A 46 2.62 7.59 6.79
C ASN A 46 1.58 7.20 5.75
N VAL A 47 0.30 7.37 6.07
CA VAL A 47 -0.82 6.96 5.22
C VAL A 47 -1.66 8.18 4.88
N ALA A 48 -1.89 8.43 3.59
CA ALA A 48 -2.85 9.43 3.12
C ALA A 48 -4.04 8.73 2.47
N LEU A 49 -5.24 9.08 2.94
CA LEU A 49 -6.50 8.52 2.48
C LEU A 49 -7.31 9.57 1.73
N THR A 50 -7.82 9.21 0.56
CA THR A 50 -8.81 10.00 -0.19
C THR A 50 -10.23 9.75 0.34
N ALA A 51 -10.45 8.60 0.99
CA ALA A 51 -11.71 8.24 1.62
C ALA A 51 -11.45 7.41 2.89
N VAL A 52 -12.28 7.62 3.91
CA VAL A 52 -12.24 6.84 5.16
C VAL A 52 -13.36 5.81 5.13
N PRO A 53 -13.06 4.51 5.08
CA PRO A 53 -14.09 3.47 5.09
C PRO A 53 -14.75 3.36 6.46
N LEU A 54 -16.05 3.06 6.46
CA LEU A 54 -16.82 2.76 7.69
C LEU A 54 -16.80 1.27 8.05
N SER A 55 -16.36 0.41 7.13
CA SER A 55 -16.32 -1.05 7.27
C SER A 55 -15.17 -1.67 6.46
N GLY A 56 -14.93 -2.96 6.66
CA GLY A 56 -13.90 -3.72 5.94
C GLY A 56 -12.52 -3.63 6.58
N ARG A 57 -11.49 -4.05 5.85
CA ARG A 57 -10.08 -4.06 6.32
C ARG A 57 -9.20 -3.19 5.44
N LEU A 58 -8.40 -2.33 6.07
CA LEU A 58 -7.34 -1.59 5.37
C LEU A 58 -6.12 -2.49 5.18
N VAL A 59 -5.65 -2.56 3.94
CA VAL A 59 -4.50 -3.38 3.54
C VAL A 59 -3.54 -2.51 2.76
N LEU A 60 -2.27 -2.50 3.18
CA LEU A 60 -1.17 -1.85 2.48
C LEU A 60 -0.47 -2.87 1.59
N ARG A 61 -0.26 -2.53 0.32
CA ARG A 61 0.45 -3.40 -0.64
C ARG A 61 1.55 -2.63 -1.34
N VAL A 62 2.71 -3.25 -1.47
CA VAL A 62 3.84 -2.70 -2.24
C VAL A 62 3.34 -2.39 -3.65
N ARG A 63 3.59 -1.16 -4.09
CA ARG A 63 3.31 -0.77 -5.47
C ARG A 63 4.28 -1.51 -6.37
N ASN A 64 3.78 -2.43 -7.19
CA ASN A 64 4.56 -2.94 -8.30
C ASN A 64 4.58 -1.84 -9.37
N GLU A 65 5.76 -1.46 -9.86
CA GLU A 65 5.98 -0.45 -10.92
C GLU A 65 5.33 -0.81 -12.28
N LYS A 66 4.44 -1.81 -12.34
CA LYS A 66 3.77 -2.27 -13.56
C LYS A 66 2.36 -1.69 -13.79
N GLU A 67 1.82 -0.88 -12.89
CA GLU A 67 0.48 -0.27 -13.04
C GLU A 67 0.53 1.24 -13.35
N GLU A 68 1.45 1.64 -14.24
CA GLU A 68 1.30 2.85 -15.03
C GLU A 68 1.16 2.43 -16.50
N GLN A 69 -0.04 2.01 -16.89
CA GLN A 69 -0.52 1.98 -18.28
C GLN A 69 -2.00 2.34 -18.28
#